data_AF-A0A0D7ATJ4-F1
#
_entry.id   AF-A0A0D7ATJ4-F1
#
_cell.length_a   1.000
_cell.length_b   1.000
_cell.length_c   1.000
_cell.angle_alpha   90.00
_cell.angle_beta   90.00
_cell.angle_gamma   90.00
#
_symmetry.space_group_name_H-M   'P 1'
#
loop_
_entity.id
_entity.type
_entity.pdbx_description
1 polymer ?
#
loop_
_entity_poly.entity_id
_entity_poly.type
_entity_poly.pdbx_seq_one_letter_code
_entity_poly.pdbx_strand_id
1 'polypeptide(L)' 'ILNRARSHAEAKKQYNSSQMRRELQRLFTEKFSRPAYDWHLDVTESVLLGLDTVLLAGTGFVKTMPL' A
#
# COMPACT_ATOMS: atom_id res chain seq x y z
N ILE A 1 3.00 -2.38 13.07
CA ILE A 1 1.56 -2.06 13.13
C ILE A 1 0.84 -2.64 11.92
N LEU A 2 1.27 -2.29 10.70
CA LEU A 2 0.70 -2.81 9.44
C LEU A 2 0.56 -4.34 9.38
N ASN A 3 1.59 -5.11 9.76
CA ASN A 3 1.49 -6.58 9.77
C ASN A 3 0.36 -7.12 10.66
N ARG A 4 0.08 -6.47 11.80
CA ARG A 4 -1.06 -6.87 12.66
C ARG A 4 -2.40 -6.55 12.00
N ALA A 5 -2.49 -5.41 11.31
CA ALA A 5 -3.68 -5.04 10.55
C ALA A 5 -3.93 -6.01 9.39
N ARG A 6 -2.87 -6.41 8.66
CA ARG A 6 -2.92 -7.45 7.63
C ARG A 6 -3.48 -8.75 8.19
N SER A 7 -2.91 -9.28 9.28
CA SER A 7 -3.39 -10.52 9.91
C SER A 7 -4.83 -10.41 10.40
N HIS A 8 -5.23 -9.24 10.94
CA HIS A 8 -6.61 -9.02 11.39
C HIS A 8 -7.60 -8.99 10.22
N ALA A 9 -7.24 -8.32 9.13
CA ALA A 9 -8.06 -8.24 7.93
C ALA A 9 -8.15 -9.60 7.23
N GLU A 10 -7.06 -10.36 7.16
CA GLU A 10 -7.03 -11.71 6.60
C GLU A 10 -7.99 -12.64 7.35
N ALA A 11 -7.96 -12.61 8.68
CA ALA A 11 -8.85 -13.40 9.53
C ALA A 11 -10.33 -13.02 9.44
N LYS A 12 -10.67 -11.76 9.12
CA LYS A 12 -12.05 -11.25 9.20
C LYS A 12 -12.72 -10.90 7.87
N LYS A 13 -11.94 -10.63 6.82
CA LYS A 13 -12.44 -10.00 5.58
C LYS A 13 -12.00 -10.70 4.29
N GLN A 14 -11.52 -11.95 4.38
CA GLN A 14 -10.93 -12.67 3.23
C GLN A 14 -9.83 -11.84 2.53
N TYR A 15 -9.15 -10.99 3.27
CA TYR A 15 -8.13 -10.09 2.74
C TYR A 15 -6.82 -10.85 2.53
N ASN A 16 -6.27 -10.78 1.32
CA ASN A 16 -4.95 -11.35 1.01
C ASN A 16 -3.95 -10.23 0.71
N SER A 17 -3.03 -9.97 1.63
CA SER A 17 -2.01 -8.92 1.49
C SER A 17 -1.16 -9.13 0.24
N SER A 18 -0.71 -10.35 -0.03
CA SER A 18 0.12 -10.66 -1.20
C SER A 18 -0.60 -10.37 -2.52
N GLN A 19 -1.88 -10.70 -2.62
CA GLN A 19 -2.70 -10.39 -3.79
C GLN A 19 -2.91 -8.88 -3.93
N MET A 20 -3.26 -8.20 -2.84
CA MET A 20 -3.43 -6.75 -2.82
C MET A 20 -2.15 -6.02 -3.26
N ARG A 21 -0.98 -6.45 -2.77
CA ARG A 21 0.31 -5.87 -3.15
C ARG A 21 0.62 -6.06 -4.64
N ARG A 22 0.29 -7.20 -5.23
CA ARG A 22 0.42 -7.41 -6.69
C ARG A 22 -0.47 -6.48 -7.48
N GLU A 23 -1.70 -6.28 -7.02
CA GLU A 23 -2.64 -5.36 -7.67
C GLU A 23 -2.18 -3.90 -7.56
N LEU A 24 -1.73 -3.48 -6.38
CA LEU A 24 -1.12 -2.16 -6.19
C LEU A 24 0.11 -1.98 -7.10
N GLN A 25 0.96 -3.00 -7.22
CA GLN A 25 2.11 -2.97 -8.13
C GLN A 25 1.69 -2.73 -9.57
N ARG A 26 0.63 -3.41 -10.03
CA ARG A 26 0.05 -3.24 -11.36
C ARG A 26 -0.46 -1.80 -11.55
N LEU A 27 -1.25 -1.29 -10.61
CA LEU A 27 -1.83 0.06 -10.67
C LEU A 27 -0.77 1.17 -10.68
N PHE A 28 0.28 1.05 -9.86
CA PHE A 28 1.40 1.99 -9.89
C PHE A 28 2.11 1.98 -11.24
N THR A 29 2.35 0.79 -11.79
CA THR A 29 3.01 0.64 -13.09
C THR A 29 2.16 1.22 -14.21
N GLU A 30 0.85 1.00 -14.21
CA GLU A 30 -0.07 1.53 -15.21
C GLU A 30 -0.19 3.06 -15.13
N LYS A 31 -0.30 3.62 -13.92
CA LYS A 31 -0.52 5.06 -13.73
C LYS A 31 0.74 5.91 -13.88
N PHE A 32 1.89 5.37 -13.46
CA PHE A 32 3.15 6.14 -13.38
C PHE A 32 4.26 5.59 -14.28
N SER A 33 3.99 4.54 -15.04
CA SER A 33 4.97 3.85 -15.91
C SER A 33 6.22 3.37 -15.16
N ARG A 34 6.11 3.19 -13.84
CA ARG A 34 7.21 2.78 -12.96
C ARG A 34 6.67 1.87 -11.84
N PRO A 35 7.44 0.85 -11.44
CA PRO A 35 7.07 0.00 -10.32
C PRO A 35 7.00 0.79 -9.01
N ALA A 36 6.11 0.37 -8.11
CA ALA A 36 6.08 0.85 -6.75
C ALA A 36 7.34 0.37 -5.97
N TYR A 37 7.83 1.19 -5.05
CA TYR A 37 8.75 0.76 -4.00
C TYR A 37 7.97 0.07 -2.89
N ASP A 38 8.63 -0.72 -2.05
CA ASP A 38 7.97 -1.41 -0.94
C ASP A 38 7.26 -0.45 0.02
N TRP A 39 7.84 0.72 0.27
CA TRP A 39 7.22 1.73 1.12
C TRP A 39 5.97 2.36 0.46
N HIS A 40 5.91 2.48 -0.86
CA HIS A 40 4.68 2.91 -1.56
C HIS A 40 3.56 1.90 -1.30
N LEU A 41 3.87 0.61 -1.42
CA LEU A 41 2.92 -0.46 -1.18
C LEU A 41 2.46 -0.46 0.28
N ASP A 42 3.38 -0.36 1.23
CA ASP A 42 3.06 -0.38 2.66
C ASP A 42 2.18 0.81 3.09
N VAL A 43 2.46 2.02 2.60
CA VAL A 43 1.65 3.21 2.92
C VAL A 43 0.28 3.11 2.28
N THR A 44 0.20 2.76 1.00
CA THR A 44 -1.08 2.62 0.28
C THR A 44 -1.95 1.55 0.92
N GLU A 45 -1.37 0.41 1.27
CA GLU A 45 -2.05 -0.69 1.94
C GLU A 45 -2.51 -0.31 3.36
N SER A 46 -1.72 0.49 4.09
CA SER A 46 -2.12 1.01 5.41
C SER A 46 -3.37 1.88 5.31
N VAL A 47 -3.44 2.76 4.30
CA VAL A 47 -4.60 3.61 4.04
C VAL A 47 -5.82 2.77 3.66
N LEU A 48 -5.66 1.77 2.77
CA LEU A 48 -6.75 0.88 2.36
C LEU A 48 -7.30 0.01 3.51
N LEU A 49 -6.44 -0.36 4.46
CA LEU A 49 -6.84 -1.07 5.67
C LEU A 49 -7.50 -0.15 6.72
N GLY A 50 -7.60 1.15 6.44
CA GLY A 50 -8.22 2.14 7.32
C GLY A 50 -7.36 2.52 8.53
N LEU A 51 -6.03 2.40 8.42
CA LEU A 51 -5.11 2.83 9.47
C LEU A 51 -4.82 4.33 9.34
N ASP A 52 -4.83 5.04 10.47
CA ASP A 52 -4.26 6.37 10.57
C ASP A 52 -2.76 6.31 10.24
N THR A 53 -2.36 6.95 9.14
CA THR A 53 -1.03 6.80 8.56
C THR A 53 -0.34 8.15 8.41
N VAL A 54 0.85 8.28 8.99
CA VAL A 54 1.73 9.43 8.82
C VAL A 54 2.91 9.01 7.95
N LEU A 55 3.10 9.68 6.81
CA LEU A 55 4.25 9.50 5.92
C LEU A 55 5.20 10.68 6.04
N LEU A 56 6.41 10.43 6.54
CA LEU A 56 7.50 11.40 6.56
C LEU A 56 8.41 11.16 5.35
N ALA A 57 8.35 12.06 4.37
CA ALA A 57 9.23 12.00 3.20
C ALA A 57 9.61 13.42 2.75
N GLY A 58 10.80 13.57 2.17
CA GLY A 58 11.28 14.85 1.62
C GLY A 58 10.61 15.23 0.30
N THR A 59 10.82 16.44 -0.20
CA THR A 59 10.35 16.84 -1.54
C THR A 59 11.03 15.98 -2.61
N GLY A 60 10.30 15.59 -3.67
CA GLY A 60 10.84 14.74 -4.74
C GLY A 60 10.82 13.23 -4.47
N PHE A 61 10.42 12.78 -3.28
CA PHE A 61 10.31 11.35 -2.94
C PHE A 61 9.10 10.63 -3.56
N VAL A 62 8.51 11.17 -4.65
CA VAL A 62 7.46 10.50 -5.44
C VAL A 62 6.28 9.98 -4.59
N LYS A 63 5.76 10.80 -3.67
CA LYS A 63 4.73 10.43 -2.68
C LYS A 63 3.32 10.25 -3.26
N THR A 64 3.15 10.21 -4.57
CA THR A 64 1.83 10.13 -5.21
C THR A 64 1.44 8.66 -5.39
N MET A 65 0.28 8.27 -4.87
CA MET A 65 -0.24 6.90 -4.97
C MET A 65 -1.46 6.82 -5.90
N PRO A 66 -1.69 5.68 -6.57
CA PRO A 66 -2.92 5.41 -7.31
C PRO A 66 -3.96 4.89 -6.32
N LEU A 67 -4.53 5.80 -5.53
CA LEU A 67 -5.74 5.53 -4.75
C LEU A 67 -6.97 5.60 -5.67
#